data_AF-A0A842ZNU1-F1
#
_entry.id   AF-A0A842ZNU1-F1
#
_cell.length_a   1.000
_cell.length_b   1.000
_cell.length_c   1.000
_cell.angle_alpha   90.00
_cell.angle_beta   90.00
_cell.angle_gamma   90.00
#
_symmetry.space_group_name_H-M   'P 1'
#
loop_
_entity.id
_entity.type
_entity.pdbx_description
1 polymer ?
#
loop_
_entity_poly.entity_id
_entity_poly.type
_entity_poly.pdbx_seq_one_letter_code
_entity_poly.pdbx_strand_id
1 'polypeptide(L)'
;MVKKHLFSAHNDLKTGFFCKFFLTLGCILFVVYLVETLLHPVGLGDGVTGTILAFAILSLGFGLILYFFSCQFAKLSKIAEEIENDESLLDKEETKEQP
;
A
#
# COMPACT_ATOMS: atom_id res chain seq x y z
N MET A 1 -6.03 -31.15 3.09
CA MET A 1 -5.77 -29.92 3.86
C MET A 1 -5.26 -28.84 2.91
N VAL A 2 -6.16 -28.02 2.36
CA VAL A 2 -5.78 -26.92 1.46
C VAL A 2 -5.67 -25.67 2.32
N LYS A 3 -4.44 -25.20 2.57
CA LYS A 3 -4.13 -23.97 3.31
C LYS A 3 -4.60 -22.76 2.49
N LYS A 4 -5.88 -22.42 2.60
CA LYS A 4 -6.47 -21.20 2.02
C LYS A 4 -6.30 -20.03 3.00
N HIS A 5 -5.11 -19.43 3.08
CA HIS A 5 -4.95 -18.14 3.77
C HIS A 5 -3.66 -17.37 3.43
N LEU A 6 -3.19 -17.44 2.17
CA LEU A 6 -1.99 -16.70 1.74
C LEU A 6 -2.27 -15.24 1.35
N PHE A 7 -3.52 -14.79 1.41
CA PHE A 7 -3.92 -13.46 0.96
C PHE A 7 -4.95 -12.86 1.91
N SER A 8 -4.55 -12.65 3.16
CA SER A 8 -5.37 -11.83 4.05
C SER A 8 -5.10 -10.37 3.70
N ALA A 9 -6.04 -9.71 3.04
CA ALA A 9 -6.02 -8.27 2.79
C ALA A 9 -5.74 -7.46 4.08
N HIS A 10 -6.06 -8.03 5.23
CA HIS A 10 -5.76 -7.49 6.56
C HIS A 10 -4.25 -7.39 6.85
N ASN A 11 -3.45 -8.37 6.44
CA ASN A 11 -1.99 -8.33 6.64
C ASN A 11 -1.33 -7.37 5.64
N ASP A 12 -2.01 -7.13 4.53
CA ASP A 12 -1.49 -6.44 3.38
C ASP A 12 -1.61 -4.92 3.49
N LEU A 13 -2.77 -4.46 3.97
CA LEU A 13 -3.00 -3.06 4.37
C LEU A 13 -2.13 -2.63 5.56
N LYS A 14 -1.86 -3.56 6.50
CA LYS A 14 -1.05 -3.29 7.69
C LYS A 14 0.44 -3.10 7.37
N THR A 15 0.96 -3.84 6.39
CA THR A 15 2.40 -3.84 6.07
C THR A 15 2.75 -2.89 4.92
N GLY A 16 1.76 -2.47 4.12
CA GLY A 16 1.98 -1.61 2.95
C GLY A 16 2.79 -2.31 1.84
N PHE A 17 2.83 -3.64 1.85
CA PHE A 17 3.66 -4.43 0.95
C PHE A 17 3.25 -4.25 -0.51
N PHE A 18 1.95 -4.31 -0.82
CA PHE A 18 1.46 -4.14 -2.19
C PHE A 18 1.65 -2.72 -2.69
N CYS A 19 1.46 -1.72 -1.82
CA CYS A 19 1.81 -0.34 -2.13
C CYS A 19 3.27 -0.23 -2.59
N LYS A 20 4.21 -0.76 -1.78
CA LYS A 20 5.64 -0.76 -2.12
C LYS A 20 5.91 -1.54 -3.41
N PHE A 21 5.29 -2.70 -3.59
CA PHE A 21 5.43 -3.52 -4.79
C PHE A 21 4.99 -2.77 -6.05
N PHE A 22 3.77 -2.21 -6.08
CA PHE A 22 3.23 -1.48 -7.22
C PHE A 22 4.01 -0.20 -7.53
N LEU A 23 4.43 0.55 -6.50
CA LEU A 23 5.29 1.72 -6.69
C LEU A 23 6.66 1.33 -7.25
N THR A 24 7.29 0.28 -6.72
CA THR A 24 8.61 -0.19 -7.20
C THR A 24 8.51 -0.68 -8.64
N LEU A 25 7.50 -1.50 -8.95
CA LEU A 25 7.25 -2.00 -10.30
C LEU A 25 6.98 -0.86 -11.28
N GLY A 26 6.13 0.10 -10.89
CA GLY A 26 5.84 1.28 -11.69
C GLY A 26 7.07 2.13 -11.97
N CYS A 27 7.92 2.37 -10.96
CA CYS A 27 9.18 3.07 -11.13
C CYS A 27 10.13 2.33 -12.09
N ILE A 28 10.29 1.02 -11.94
CA ILE A 28 11.13 0.22 -12.84
C ILE A 28 10.64 0.32 -14.29
N LEU A 29 9.33 0.12 -14.52
CA LEU A 29 8.74 0.23 -15.86
C LEU A 29 8.92 1.64 -16.45
N PHE A 30 8.80 2.67 -15.62
CA PHE A 30 9.01 4.05 -16.05
C PHE A 30 10.47 4.32 -16.45
N VAL A 31 11.44 3.78 -15.69
CA VAL A 31 12.86 3.88 -16.05
C VAL A 31 13.13 3.14 -17.36
N VAL A 32 12.58 1.93 -17.55
CA VAL A 32 12.70 1.18 -18.81
C VAL A 32 12.14 1.99 -19.97
N TYR A 33 10.96 2.61 -19.81
CA TYR A 33 10.38 3.49 -20.82
C TYR A 33 11.27 4.69 -21.15
N LEU A 34 11.84 5.36 -20.13
CA LEU A 34 12.74 6.50 -20.35
C LEU A 34 14.02 6.10 -21.08
N VAL A 35 14.63 4.99 -20.67
CA VAL A 35 15.84 4.45 -21.32
C VAL A 35 15.53 4.09 -22.77
N GLU A 36 14.39 3.42 -23.02
CA GLU A 36 13.99 3.08 -24.37
C GLU A 36 13.75 4.35 -25.20
N THR A 37 13.00 5.31 -24.68
CA THR A 37 12.67 6.56 -25.40
C THR A 37 13.91 7.42 -25.69
N LEU A 38 14.90 7.46 -24.79
CA LEU A 38 16.09 8.31 -24.93
C LEU A 38 17.22 7.67 -25.74
N LEU A 39 17.49 6.38 -25.51
CA LEU A 39 18.63 5.69 -26.10
C LEU A 39 18.24 4.75 -27.25
N HIS A 40 16.96 4.41 -27.39
CA HIS A 40 16.44 3.40 -28.33
C HIS A 40 17.34 2.14 -28.43
N PRO A 41 17.77 1.54 -27.30
CA PRO A 41 18.69 0.40 -27.33
C PRO A 41 18.06 -0.85 -27.94
N VAL A 42 16.74 -1.04 -27.80
CA VAL A 42 16.03 -2.24 -28.30
C VAL A 42 15.25 -1.94 -29.59
N GLY A 43 14.87 -0.69 -29.82
CA GLY A 43 14.09 -0.28 -30.99
C GLY A 43 12.65 -0.80 -30.91
N LEU A 44 12.05 -0.79 -29.71
CA LEU A 44 10.68 -1.23 -29.51
C LEU A 44 9.72 -0.35 -30.33
N GLY A 45 8.78 -0.99 -31.04
CA GLY A 45 7.76 -0.28 -31.79
C GLY A 45 6.84 0.54 -30.88
N ASP A 46 6.35 1.67 -31.39
CA ASP A 46 5.56 2.67 -30.65
C ASP A 46 4.38 2.06 -29.85
N GLY A 47 3.73 1.03 -30.38
CA GLY A 47 2.63 0.35 -29.69
C GLY A 47 3.06 -0.37 -28.40
N VAL A 48 4.25 -1.00 -28.40
CA VAL A 48 4.79 -1.69 -27.22
C VAL A 48 5.25 -0.66 -26.19
N THR A 49 5.96 0.37 -26.65
CA THR A 49 6.44 1.48 -25.81
C THR A 49 5.28 2.21 -25.14
N GLY A 50 4.20 2.49 -25.87
CA GLY A 50 2.97 3.07 -25.32
C GLY A 50 2.28 2.15 -24.31
N THR A 51 2.30 0.83 -24.52
CA THR A 51 1.74 -0.15 -23.58
C THR A 51 2.55 -0.18 -22.28
N ILE A 52 3.88 -0.18 -22.36
CA ILE A 52 4.77 -0.11 -21.20
C ILE A 52 4.49 1.16 -20.38
N LEU A 53 4.34 2.30 -21.05
CA LEU A 53 3.99 3.56 -20.40
C LEU A 53 2.63 3.50 -19.69
N ALA A 54 1.61 2.95 -20.35
CA ALA A 54 0.29 2.79 -19.75
C ALA A 54 0.34 1.91 -18.49
N PHE A 55 1.07 0.79 -18.53
CA PHE A 55 1.27 -0.07 -17.36
C PHE A 55 2.06 0.62 -16.25
N ALA A 56 3.06 1.45 -16.59
CA ALA A 56 3.80 2.24 -15.62
C ALA A 56 2.88 3.24 -14.89
N ILE A 57 2.07 3.99 -15.64
CA ILE A 57 1.11 4.96 -15.09
C ILE A 57 0.09 4.27 -14.19
N LEU A 58 -0.50 3.15 -14.66
CA LEU A 58 -1.48 2.39 -13.88
C LEU A 58 -0.87 1.85 -12.58
N SER A 59 0.33 1.29 -12.65
CA SER A 59 1.01 0.74 -11.47
C SER A 59 1.37 1.82 -10.45
N LEU A 60 1.87 2.97 -10.91
CA LEU A 60 2.17 4.11 -10.04
C LEU A 60 0.90 4.70 -9.41
N GLY A 61 -0.14 4.91 -10.22
CA GLY A 61 -1.42 5.42 -9.75
C GLY A 61 -2.07 4.51 -8.71
N PHE A 62 -2.10 3.20 -8.99
CA PHE A 62 -2.65 2.22 -8.05
C PHE A 62 -1.80 2.12 -6.78
N GLY A 63 -0.47 2.15 -6.91
CA GLY A 63 0.44 2.20 -5.77
C GLY A 63 0.21 3.42 -4.87
N LEU A 64 0.04 4.61 -5.45
CA LEU A 64 -0.27 5.84 -4.71
C LEU A 64 -1.63 5.79 -4.01
N ILE A 65 -2.66 5.25 -4.65
CA ILE A 65 -3.98 5.09 -4.03
C ILE A 65 -3.91 4.14 -2.84
N LEU A 66 -3.23 2.99 -2.99
CA LEU A 66 -3.00 2.05 -1.89
C LEU A 66 -2.18 2.68 -0.76
N TYR A 67 -1.18 3.50 -1.09
CA TYR A 67 -0.41 4.26 -0.12
C TYR A 67 -1.31 5.17 0.72
N PHE A 68 -2.20 5.91 0.05
CA PHE A 68 -3.14 6.81 0.70
C PHE A 68 -4.06 6.02 1.65
N PHE A 69 -4.65 4.92 1.18
CA PHE A 69 -5.49 4.09 2.05
C PHE A 69 -4.72 3.51 3.23
N SER A 70 -3.51 2.99 3.04
CA SER A 70 -2.69 2.46 4.13
C SER A 70 -2.42 3.53 5.20
N CYS A 71 -2.12 4.77 4.79
CA CYS A 71 -1.96 5.89 5.73
C CYS A 71 -3.26 6.19 6.51
N GLN A 72 -4.41 6.19 5.81
CA GLN A 72 -5.70 6.49 6.45
C GLN A 72 -6.11 5.38 7.42
N PHE A 73 -5.90 4.11 7.06
CA PHE A 73 -6.17 2.98 7.95
C PHE A 73 -5.25 2.99 9.18
N ALA A 74 -3.97 3.34 9.02
CA ALA A 74 -3.05 3.46 10.15
C ALA A 74 -3.51 4.54 11.15
N LYS A 75 -3.99 5.68 10.66
CA LYS A 75 -4.56 6.74 11.52
C LYS A 75 -5.80 6.27 12.26
N LEU A 76 -6.74 5.62 11.56
CA LEU A 76 -7.97 5.10 12.16
C LEU A 76 -7.67 4.03 13.21
N SER A 77 -6.72 3.13 12.94
CA SER A 77 -6.27 2.11 13.90
C SER A 77 -5.70 2.75 15.16
N LYS A 78 -4.89 3.81 15.02
CA LYS A 78 -4.32 4.53 16.17
C LYS A 78 -5.40 5.21 17.01
N ILE A 79 -6.40 5.82 16.36
CA ILE A 79 -7.53 6.45 17.07
C ILE A 79 -8.34 5.41 17.83
N ALA A 80 -8.62 4.25 17.22
CA ALA A 80 -9.34 3.17 17.88
C ALA A 80 -8.57 2.64 19.10
N GLU A 81 -7.26 2.45 18.98
CA GLU A 81 -6.38 2.01 20.08
C GLU A 81 -6.30 3.04 21.21
N GLU A 82 -6.33 4.35 20.89
CA GLU A 82 -6.35 5.43 21.88
C GLU A 82 -7.68 5.46 22.66
N ILE A 83 -8.82 5.30 21.97
CA ILE A 83 -10.15 5.23 22.60
C ILE A 83 -10.27 4.01 23.52
N GLU A 84 -9.81 2.84 23.06
CA GLU A 84 -9.83 1.59 23.85
C GLU A 84 -8.97 1.72 25.13
N ASN A 85 -7.84 2.43 25.04
CA ASN A 85 -6.99 2.67 26.20
C ASN A 85 -7.61 3.66 27.19
N ASP A 86 -8.23 4.74 26.71
CA ASP A 86 -8.91 5.75 27.56
C ASP A 86 -10.10 5.13 28.33
N GLU A 87 -10.92 4.31 27.67
CA GLU A 87 -11.99 3.55 28.36
C GLU A 87 -11.42 2.63 29.45
N SER A 88 -10.32 1.92 29.15
CA SER A 88 -9.68 1.02 30.11
C SER A 88 -9.08 1.74 31.33
N LEU A 89 -8.75 3.03 31.20
CA LEU A 89 -8.25 3.85 32.30
C LEU A 89 -9.40 4.34 33.18
N LEU A 90 -10.54 4.72 32.59
CA LEU A 90 -11.74 5.13 33.34
C LEU A 90 -12.33 3.98 34.18
N ASP A 91 -12.42 2.77 33.62
CA ASP A 91 -12.87 1.58 34.36
C ASP A 91 -11.95 1.22 35.56
N LYS A 92 -10.65 1.51 35.44
CA LYS A 92 -9.67 1.29 36.52
C LYS A 92 -9.75 2.33 37.63
N GLU A 93 -10.22 3.53 37.35
CA GLU A 93 -10.45 4.55 38.39
C GLU A 93 -11.76 4.27 39.15
N GLU A 94 -12.85 3.87 38.46
CA GLU A 94 -14.10 3.50 39.14
C GLU A 94 -13.95 2.26 40.04
N THR A 95 -13.09 1.30 39.67
CA THR A 95 -12.84 0.10 40.50
C THR A 95 -12.03 0.40 41.76
N LYS A 96 -11.27 1.52 41.82
CA LYS A 96 -10.51 1.92 43.01
C LYS A 96 -11.32 2.72 44.04
N GLU A 97 -12.48 3.24 43.64
CA GLU A 97 -13.39 3.97 44.53
C GLU A 97 -14.48 3.10 45.17
N GLN A 98 -14.57 1.81 44.83
CA GLN A 98 -15.44 0.87 45.56
C GLN A 98 -14.70 0.29 46.79
N PRO A 99 -15.26 0.47 48.02
CA PRO A 99 -14.63 0.13 49.30
C PRO A 99 -14.50 -1.36 49.58
#